data_AF-A0A348ZFR0-F1
#
_entry.id   AF-A0A348ZFR0-F1
#
_cell.length_a   1.000
_cell.length_b   1.000
_cell.length_c   1.000
_cell.angle_alpha   90.00
_cell.angle_beta   90.00
_cell.angle_gamma   90.00
#
_symmetry.space_group_name_H-M   'P 1'
#
loop_
_entity.id
_entity.type
_entity.pdbx_description
1 polymer ?
#
loop_
_entity_poly.entity_id
_entity_poly.type
_entity_poly.pdbx_seq_one_letter_code
_entity_poly.pdbx_strand_id
1 'polypeptide(L)' 'HIVLMCAAVNRIDLSALETLEKINEILSGLGIKLHLSEVKGPIMDRLATTGFFKSLSGKNYLSHNEAVEDLRAATGT' A
#
# COMPACT_ATOMS: atom_id res chain seq x y z
N HIS A 1 0.98 11.63 3.27
CA HIS A 1 1.17 10.18 3.00
C HIS A 1 0.31 9.36 3.95
N ILE A 2 -0.15 8.18 3.55
CA ILE A 2 -0.78 7.17 4.43
C ILE A 2 -0.05 5.84 4.24
N VAL A 3 0.28 5.16 5.35
CA VAL A 3 0.88 3.81 5.32
C VAL A 3 -0.12 2.84 5.95
N LEU A 4 -0.70 1.95 5.14
CA LEU A 4 -1.58 0.89 5.61
C LEU A 4 -0.74 -0.34 6.02
N MET A 5 -0.80 -0.69 7.30
CA MET A 5 -0.09 -1.85 7.84
C MET A 5 -0.91 -3.13 7.67
N CYS A 6 -0.34 -4.11 6.97
CA CYS A 6 -1.01 -5.36 6.58
C CYS A 6 -0.59 -6.59 7.40
N ALA A 7 0.08 -6.40 8.54
CA ALA A 7 0.62 -7.48 9.38
C ALA A 7 -0.42 -8.56 9.78
N ALA A 8 -1.67 -8.15 9.98
CA ALA A 8 -2.78 -9.02 10.35
C ALA A 8 -3.61 -9.54 9.16
N VAL A 9 -3.21 -9.25 7.91
CA VAL A 9 -3.94 -9.66 6.71
C VAL A 9 -3.46 -11.04 6.25
N ASN A 10 -4.31 -12.04 6.41
CA ASN A 10 -4.02 -13.43 6.01
C ASN A 10 -4.71 -13.83 4.69
N ARG A 11 -5.67 -13.03 4.24
CA ARG A 11 -6.42 -13.26 3.01
C ARG A 11 -6.87 -11.92 2.44
N ILE A 12 -6.82 -11.82 1.13
CA ILE A 12 -7.46 -10.75 0.37
C ILE A 12 -8.31 -11.39 -0.71
N ASP A 13 -9.58 -11.02 -0.79
CA ASP A 13 -10.46 -11.43 -1.88
C ASP A 13 -10.69 -10.26 -2.84
N LEU A 14 -11.52 -10.48 -3.86
CA LEU A 14 -11.82 -9.47 -4.87
C LEU A 14 -12.44 -8.21 -4.26
N SER A 15 -13.39 -8.35 -3.34
CA SER A 15 -14.08 -7.20 -2.74
C SER A 15 -13.14 -6.32 -1.91
N ALA A 16 -12.21 -6.95 -1.18
CA ALA A 16 -11.18 -6.25 -0.43
C ALA A 16 -10.16 -5.55 -1.35
N LEU A 17 -9.80 -6.19 -2.48
CA LEU A 17 -8.94 -5.58 -3.49
C LEU A 17 -9.59 -4.35 -4.13
N GLU A 18 -10.84 -4.46 -4.60
CA GLU A 18 -11.59 -3.33 -5.17
C GLU A 18 -11.72 -2.17 -4.17
N THR A 19 -11.90 -2.49 -2.88
CA THR A 19 -11.93 -1.48 -1.81
C THR A 19 -10.58 -0.78 -1.68
N LEU A 20 -9.49 -1.54 -1.73
CA LEU A 20 -8.13 -0.99 -1.63
C LEU A 20 -7.78 -0.11 -2.84
N GLU A 21 -8.21 -0.49 -4.03
CA GLU A 21 -8.07 0.32 -5.25
C GLU A 21 -8.84 1.64 -5.14
N LYS A 22 -10.10 1.61 -4.70
CA LYS A 22 -10.90 2.83 -4.45
C LYS A 22 -10.25 3.75 -3.42
N ILE A 23 -9.72 3.19 -2.33
CA ILE A 23 -8.99 3.97 -1.32
C ILE A 23 -7.77 4.64 -1.95
N ASN A 24 -6.98 3.91 -2.75
CA ASN A 24 -5.83 4.46 -3.45
C ASN A 24 -6.23 5.61 -4.41
N GLU A 25 -7.31 5.45 -5.17
CA GLU A 25 -7.83 6.47 -6.09
C GLU A 25 -8.30 7.73 -5.34
N ILE A 26 -9.10 7.57 -4.28
CA ILE A 26 -9.59 8.70 -3.46
C ILE A 26 -8.41 9.48 -2.87
N LEU A 27 -7.46 8.77 -2.26
CA LEU A 27 -6.29 9.42 -1.67
C LEU A 27 -5.44 10.12 -2.72
N SER A 28 -5.22 9.48 -3.87
CA SER A 28 -4.48 10.08 -4.99
C SER A 28 -5.16 11.34 -5.52
N GLY A 29 -6.50 11.36 -5.61
CA GLY A 29 -7.27 12.55 -5.99
C GLY A 29 -7.14 13.72 -5.02
N LEU A 30 -6.78 13.43 -3.76
CA LEU A 30 -6.48 14.43 -2.72
C LEU A 30 -4.98 14.78 -2.63
N GLY A 31 -4.14 14.25 -3.53
CA GLY A 31 -2.69 14.42 -3.48
C GLY A 31 -2.00 13.62 -2.36
N ILE A 32 -2.71 12.67 -1.74
CA ILE A 32 -2.19 11.82 -0.67
C ILE A 32 -1.79 10.46 -1.26
N LYS A 33 -0.51 10.10 -1.14
CA LYS A 33 -0.03 8.77 -1.57
C LYS A 33 -0.37 7.69 -0.55
N LEU A 34 -0.93 6.57 -1.02
CA LEU A 34 -1.13 5.33 -0.26
C LEU A 34 0.11 4.43 -0.39
N HIS A 35 0.62 3.99 0.75
CA HIS A 35 1.69 3.02 0.86
C HIS A 35 1.21 1.80 1.65
N LEU A 36 1.83 0.64 1.41
CA LEU A 36 1.60 -0.58 2.18
C LEU A 36 2.85 -0.95 2.99
N SER A 37 2.66 -1.59 4.14
CA SER A 37 3.75 -2.23 4.89
C SER A 37 3.35 -3.62 5.38
N GLU A 38 4.32 -4.52 5.52
CA GLU A 38 4.14 -5.85 6.11
C GLU A 38 3.09 -6.72 5.39
N VAL A 39 3.04 -6.60 4.06
CA VAL A 39 2.24 -7.50 3.23
C VAL A 39 2.90 -8.87 3.21
N LYS A 40 2.18 -9.90 3.70
CA LYS A 40 2.68 -11.28 3.72
C LYS A 40 2.92 -11.81 2.29
N GLY A 41 3.93 -12.67 2.12
CA GLY A 41 4.28 -13.25 0.82
C GLY A 41 3.10 -13.76 -0.01
N PRO A 42 2.23 -14.64 0.52
CA PRO A 42 1.06 -15.13 -0.22
C PRO A 42 0.07 -14.03 -0.65
N ILE A 43 0.03 -12.91 0.06
CA ILE A 43 -0.81 -11.75 -0.30
C ILE A 43 -0.11 -10.93 -1.38
N MET A 44 1.20 -10.72 -1.24
CA MET A 44 2.01 -10.02 -2.23
C MET A 44 1.96 -10.73 -3.59
N ASP A 45 2.14 -12.05 -3.62
CA ASP A 45 2.05 -12.85 -4.83
C ASP A 45 0.68 -12.70 -5.50
N ARG A 46 -0.39 -12.76 -4.70
CA ARG A 46 -1.76 -12.59 -5.20
C ARG A 46 -2.04 -11.19 -5.73
N LEU A 47 -1.52 -10.15 -5.08
CA LEU A 47 -1.65 -8.77 -5.57
C LEU A 47 -0.80 -8.54 -6.83
N ALA A 48 0.36 -9.19 -6.94
CA ALA A 48 1.25 -9.08 -8.09
C ALA A 48 0.68 -9.70 -9.38
N THR A 49 -0.22 -10.68 -9.27
CA THR A 49 -0.97 -11.18 -10.44
C THR A 49 -2.05 -10.21 -10.91
N THR A 50 -2.32 -9.14 -10.17
CA THR A 50 -3.28 -8.08 -10.52
C THR A 50 -2.57 -6.82 -11.04
N GLY A 51 -3.36 -5.80 -11.39
CA GLY A 51 -2.84 -4.47 -11.73
C GLY A 51 -2.49 -3.60 -10.51
N PHE A 52 -2.77 -4.06 -9.29
CA PHE A 52 -2.76 -3.21 -8.09
C PHE A 52 -1.44 -2.49 -7.84
N PHE A 53 -0.30 -3.21 -7.85
CA PHE A 53 1.00 -2.56 -7.61
C PHE A 53 1.41 -1.59 -8.72
N LYS A 54 0.82 -1.70 -9.91
CA LYS A 54 1.04 -0.73 -10.99
C LYS A 54 0.23 0.55 -10.79
N SER A 55 -0.93 0.45 -10.15
CA SER A 55 -1.81 1.60 -9.85
C SER A 55 -1.56 2.21 -8.47
N LEU A 56 -0.83 1.52 -7.59
CA LEU A 56 -0.48 2.01 -6.25
C LEU A 56 0.28 3.34 -6.35
N SER A 57 -0.25 4.38 -5.71
CA SER A 57 0.30 5.74 -5.76
C SER A 57 1.59 5.92 -4.95
N GLY A 58 1.84 5.01 -4.00
CA GLY A 58 3.04 4.96 -3.15
C GLY A 58 3.83 3.65 -3.32
N LYS A 59 4.51 3.23 -2.26
CA LYS A 59 5.40 2.06 -2.23
C LYS A 59 4.83 0.97 -1.32
N ASN A 60 5.32 -0.25 -1.52
CA ASN A 60 5.16 -1.35 -0.59
C ASN A 60 6.49 -1.57 0.15
N TYR A 61 6.46 -1.54 1.48
CA TYR A 61 7.62 -1.68 2.35
C TYR A 61 7.61 -3.02 3.09
N LEU A 62 8.79 -3.53 3.45
CA LEU A 62 8.91 -4.76 4.23
C LEU A 62 8.46 -4.55 5.68
N SER A 63 8.75 -3.38 6.26
CA SER A 63 8.34 -3.02 7.62
C SER A 63 7.69 -1.63 7.69
N HIS A 64 6.87 -1.40 8.72
CA HIS A 64 6.30 -0.07 8.93
C HIS A 64 7.37 0.99 9.28
N ASN A 65 8.42 0.58 10.01
CA ASN A 65 9.53 1.48 10.36
C ASN A 65 10.27 1.97 9.11
N GLU A 66 10.55 1.09 8.16
CA GLU A 66 11.17 1.43 6.87
C GLU A 66 10.34 2.48 6.11
N ALA A 67 9.01 2.33 6.10
CA ALA A 67 8.11 3.31 5.50
C ALA A 67 8.23 4.68 6.16
N VAL A 68 8.28 4.73 7.50
CA VAL A 68 8.41 5.98 8.25
C VAL A 68 9.76 6.66 7.97
N GLU A 69 10.84 5.89 7.90
CA GLU A 69 12.19 6.41 7.61
C GLU A 69 12.28 7.00 6.19
N ASP A 70 11.81 6.27 5.17
CA ASP A 70 11.79 6.72 3.76
C ASP A 70 10.96 8.00 3.61
N LEU A 71 9.78 8.05 4.23
CA LEU A 71 8.86 9.18 4.10
C LEU A 71 9.29 10.41 4.89
N ARG A 72 9.99 10.25 6.01
CA ARG A 72 10.60 11.39 6.72
C ARG A 72 11.65 12.09 5.86
N ALA A 73 12.49 11.32 5.16
CA ALA A 73 13.48 11.88 4.24
C ALA A 73 12.82 12.59 3.05
N ALA A 74 11.69 12.07 2.56
CA ALA A 74 10.95 12.65 1.43
C ALA A 74 10.15 13.92 1.77
N THR A 75 9.88 14.20 3.05
CA THR A 75 9.08 15.36 3.50
C THR A 75 9.98 16.57 3.87
N GLY A 76 11.28 16.50 3.58
CA GLY A 76 12.29 17.53 3.91
C GLY A 76 12.44 18.70 2.91
N THR A 77 11.39 19.04 2.17
CA THR A 77 11.32 20.22 1.26
C THR A 77 9.99 20.92 1.44
#